data_AF-A0A6I8TVW5-F1
#
_entry.id   AF-A0A6I8TVW5-F1
#
_cell.length_a   1.000
_cell.length_b   1.000
_cell.length_c   1.000
_cell.angle_alpha   90.00
_cell.angle_beta   90.00
_cell.angle_gamma   90.00
#
_symmetry.space_group_name_H-M   'P 1'
#
loop_
_entity.id
_entity.type
_entity.pdbx_description
1 polymer ?
#
loop_
_entity_poly.entity_id
_entity_poly.type
_entity_poly.pdbx_seq_one_letter_code
_entity_poly.pdbx_strand_id
1 'polypeptide(L)'
;MTLNRDPDIICFKHCGRKIFVFSVPSHCPVCSLPLSQSNEVQPFTLPYPFVNATQCPCSVVLRSSHGDFLSNFQNSVNLHIALTDSCGSIVEFDSPGLLWTPARNVDKAQWRQCVLIMQVPEAWYAEWDQTLRNVIDHEGWRRKQYDEDHVNCYSFVLDFLRHLQYEDTSQFVHDRQTFSTKFVVPKTAYAAKFITIFRRIKDNGFWPDEINSE
;
A
#
# COMPACT_ATOMS: atom_id res chain seq x y z
N MET A 1 22.73 8.48 -11.06
CA MET A 1 22.43 7.70 -9.84
C MET A 1 21.10 7.01 -10.09
N THR A 2 21.14 5.73 -10.46
CA THR A 2 19.94 4.91 -10.65
C THR A 2 19.16 4.91 -9.36
N LEU A 3 17.95 5.48 -9.35
CA LEU A 3 17.01 5.25 -8.25
C LEU A 3 16.86 3.73 -8.16
N ASN A 4 17.34 3.12 -7.07
CA ASN A 4 17.09 1.71 -6.77
C ASN A 4 15.59 1.50 -6.81
N ARG A 5 15.08 1.01 -7.94
CA ARG A 5 13.73 0.47 -8.05
C ARG A 5 13.82 -0.94 -7.50
N ASP A 6 12.90 -1.30 -6.63
CA ASP A 6 12.83 -2.67 -6.13
C ASP A 6 12.69 -3.64 -7.32
N PRO A 7 13.41 -4.77 -7.33
CA PRO A 7 13.34 -5.71 -8.43
C PRO A 7 11.92 -6.29 -8.56
N ASP A 8 11.52 -6.50 -9.80
CA ASP A 8 10.25 -7.13 -10.12
C ASP A 8 10.26 -8.61 -9.70
N ILE A 9 9.14 -9.10 -9.15
CA ILE A 9 8.97 -10.52 -8.86
C ILE A 9 8.34 -11.20 -10.08
N ILE A 10 9.04 -12.16 -10.65
CA ILE A 10 8.58 -12.97 -11.78
C ILE A 10 8.12 -14.32 -11.24
N CYS A 11 6.94 -14.77 -11.66
CA CYS A 11 6.38 -16.08 -11.38
C CYS A 11 6.33 -16.92 -12.66
N PHE A 12 6.74 -18.18 -12.61
CA PHE A 12 6.50 -19.16 -13.66
C PHE A 12 6.17 -20.53 -13.05
N LYS A 13 5.56 -21.41 -13.84
CA LYS A 13 5.29 -22.80 -13.44
C LYS A 13 6.36 -23.72 -13.99
N HIS A 14 6.84 -24.64 -13.15
CA HIS A 14 7.74 -25.72 -13.56
C HIS A 14 7.73 -26.81 -12.49
N CYS A 15 7.97 -28.07 -12.88
CA CYS A 15 8.06 -29.22 -11.97
C CYS A 15 6.92 -29.28 -10.91
N GLY A 16 5.69 -28.96 -11.33
CA GLY A 16 4.50 -28.96 -10.47
C GLY A 16 4.43 -27.84 -9.43
N ARG A 17 5.27 -26.81 -9.52
CA ARG A 17 5.34 -25.69 -8.55
C ARG A 17 5.23 -24.34 -9.24
N LYS A 18 4.75 -23.33 -8.51
CA LYS A 18 4.97 -21.92 -8.87
C LYS A 18 6.32 -21.51 -8.31
N ILE A 19 7.19 -21.00 -9.16
CA ILE A 19 8.53 -20.56 -8.78
C ILE A 19 8.60 -19.05 -8.97
N PHE A 20 9.01 -18.35 -7.91
CA PHE A 20 9.19 -16.91 -7.90
C PHE A 20 10.68 -16.54 -7.86
N VAL A 21 11.09 -15.59 -8.69
CA VAL A 21 12.48 -15.13 -8.86
C VAL A 21 12.52 -13.64 -9.23
N PHE A 22 13.68 -12.98 -9.11
CA PHE A 22 13.87 -11.62 -9.65
C PHE A 22 14.27 -11.61 -11.14
N SER A 23 14.82 -12.72 -11.64
CA SER A 23 15.17 -12.91 -13.04
C SER A 23 15.06 -14.39 -13.39
N VAL A 24 14.54 -14.72 -14.57
CA VAL A 24 14.34 -16.11 -15.00
C VAL A 24 15.71 -16.76 -15.26
N PRO A 25 16.10 -17.82 -14.51
CA PRO A 25 17.38 -18.49 -14.72
C PRO A 25 17.36 -19.38 -15.97
N SER A 26 18.51 -19.93 -16.37
CA SER A 26 18.58 -20.92 -17.45
C SER A 26 18.13 -22.33 -17.03
N HIS A 27 18.25 -22.66 -15.74
CA HIS A 27 17.88 -23.94 -15.14
C HIS A 27 16.93 -23.72 -13.98
N CYS A 28 15.99 -24.65 -13.78
CA CYS A 28 15.05 -24.60 -12.68
C CYS A 28 15.80 -24.67 -11.34
N PRO A 29 15.62 -23.72 -10.41
CA PRO A 29 16.33 -23.73 -9.13
C PRO A 29 15.88 -24.87 -8.19
N VAL A 30 14.77 -25.55 -8.51
CA VAL A 30 14.23 -26.67 -7.71
C VAL A 30 14.73 -28.02 -8.22
N CYS A 31 14.58 -28.30 -9.52
CA CYS A 31 14.90 -29.62 -10.10
C CYS A 31 16.13 -29.63 -11.00
N SER A 32 16.79 -28.48 -11.20
CA SER A 32 17.98 -28.30 -12.03
C SER A 32 17.82 -28.60 -13.52
N LEU A 33 16.61 -28.90 -14.02
CA LEU A 33 16.36 -29.11 -15.45
C LEU A 33 16.39 -27.79 -16.23
N PRO A 34 16.85 -27.79 -17.50
CA PRO A 34 16.87 -26.59 -18.35
C PRO A 34 15.46 -26.04 -18.59
N LEU A 35 15.26 -24.73 -18.38
CA LEU A 35 13.97 -24.08 -18.61
C LEU A 35 13.68 -23.82 -20.09
N SER A 36 14.73 -23.75 -20.93
CA SER A 36 14.61 -23.53 -22.38
C SER A 36 13.91 -24.67 -23.13
N GLN A 37 13.85 -25.86 -22.53
CA GLN A 37 13.25 -27.05 -23.13
C GLN A 37 11.82 -27.30 -22.65
N SER A 38 11.30 -26.48 -21.73
CA SER A 38 9.97 -26.63 -21.16
C SER A 38 9.00 -25.62 -21.76
N ASN A 39 8.01 -26.12 -22.50
CA ASN A 39 6.89 -25.31 -23.02
C ASN A 39 5.95 -24.82 -21.89
N GLU A 40 6.11 -25.29 -20.65
CA GLU A 40 5.28 -24.91 -19.50
C GLU A 40 5.70 -23.57 -18.87
N VAL A 41 6.89 -23.07 -19.22
CA VAL A 41 7.44 -21.85 -18.62
C VAL A 41 6.80 -20.62 -19.26
N GLN A 42 5.72 -20.15 -18.65
CA GLN A 42 5.07 -18.88 -18.98
C GLN A 42 5.31 -17.88 -17.84
N PRO A 43 6.38 -17.09 -17.90
CA PRO A 43 6.70 -16.13 -16.86
C PRO A 43 5.77 -14.92 -16.93
N PHE A 44 5.33 -14.44 -15.77
CA PHE A 44 4.64 -13.17 -15.63
C PHE A 44 5.15 -12.41 -14.41
N THR A 45 5.11 -11.08 -14.48
CA THR A 45 5.50 -10.22 -13.36
C THR A 45 4.33 -10.03 -12.42
N LEU A 46 4.56 -10.23 -11.12
CA LEU A 46 3.57 -9.89 -10.10
C LEU A 46 3.38 -8.37 -10.07
N PRO A 47 2.12 -7.88 -10.04
CA PRO A 47 1.85 -6.46 -9.82
C PRO A 47 2.54 -5.93 -8.56
N TYR A 48 3.29 -4.85 -8.69
CA TYR A 48 3.94 -4.22 -7.55
C TYR A 48 2.85 -3.54 -6.68
N PRO A 49 2.75 -3.85 -5.38
CA PRO A 49 1.61 -3.44 -4.55
C PRO A 49 1.73 -2.01 -4.01
N PHE A 50 2.90 -1.37 -4.14
CA PHE A 50 3.16 -0.08 -3.53
C PHE A 50 3.20 1.06 -4.55
N VAL A 51 2.76 2.23 -4.09
CA VAL A 51 2.75 3.47 -4.85
C VAL A 51 3.49 4.55 -4.06
N ASN A 52 3.99 5.56 -4.78
CA ASN A 52 4.39 6.81 -4.16
C ASN A 52 3.15 7.68 -3.92
N ALA A 53 2.83 7.99 -2.66
CA ALA A 53 1.61 8.71 -2.31
C ALA A 53 1.51 10.07 -3.02
N THR A 54 2.63 10.79 -3.21
CA THR A 54 2.60 12.11 -3.88
C THR A 54 2.27 12.03 -5.38
N GLN A 55 2.19 10.83 -5.94
CA GLN A 55 1.80 10.57 -7.33
C GLN A 55 0.37 10.03 -7.45
N CYS A 56 -0.33 9.87 -6.33
CA CYS A 56 -1.71 9.40 -6.26
C CYS A 56 -2.59 10.52 -5.70
N PRO A 57 -3.03 11.49 -6.52
CA PRO A 57 -3.92 12.57 -6.05
C PRO A 57 -5.25 12.03 -5.54
N CYS A 58 -5.87 12.77 -4.61
CA CYS A 58 -7.18 12.48 -4.01
C CYS A 58 -7.37 11.01 -3.62
N SER A 59 -6.47 10.52 -2.78
CA SER A 59 -6.37 9.12 -2.41
C SER A 59 -6.30 8.92 -0.90
N VAL A 60 -6.76 7.75 -0.46
CA VAL A 60 -6.47 7.18 0.86
C VAL A 60 -5.28 6.24 0.70
N VAL A 61 -4.23 6.49 1.47
CA VAL A 61 -2.97 5.73 1.42
C VAL A 61 -2.60 5.18 2.80
N LEU A 62 -1.92 4.04 2.80
CA LEU A 62 -1.45 3.37 4.00
C LEU A 62 0.06 3.14 3.92
N ARG A 63 0.81 3.51 4.94
CA ARG A 63 2.25 3.23 5.05
C ARG A 63 2.58 2.49 6.34
N SER A 64 3.78 1.90 6.39
CA SER A 64 4.36 1.48 7.66
C SER A 64 4.62 2.70 8.54
N SER A 65 4.37 2.58 9.85
CA SER A 65 4.73 3.66 10.79
C SER A 65 6.24 3.80 10.95
N HIS A 66 6.99 2.71 10.73
CA HIS A 66 8.44 2.66 10.83
C HIS A 66 9.07 1.94 9.63
N GLY A 67 10.07 2.57 9.01
CA GLY A 67 10.80 2.01 7.89
C GLY A 67 9.95 1.76 6.64
N ASP A 68 10.45 0.89 5.76
CA ASP A 68 9.79 0.52 4.52
C ASP A 68 9.04 -0.84 4.63
N PHE A 69 8.16 -1.15 3.66
CA PHE A 69 7.43 -2.43 3.67
C PHE A 69 8.33 -3.62 3.32
N LEU A 70 9.23 -3.47 2.34
CA LEU A 70 10.01 -4.61 1.83
C LEU A 70 11.13 -5.06 2.76
N SER A 71 11.75 -4.17 3.51
CA SER A 71 12.94 -4.41 4.33
C SER A 71 12.63 -4.42 5.83
N ASN A 72 11.78 -3.51 6.32
CA ASN A 72 11.63 -3.29 7.77
C ASN A 72 10.31 -3.76 8.36
N PHE A 73 9.22 -3.76 7.59
CA PHE A 73 7.89 -4.06 8.12
C PHE A 73 7.79 -5.47 8.72
N GLN A 74 7.24 -5.58 9.92
CA GLN A 74 6.85 -6.85 10.56
C GLN A 74 5.35 -6.79 10.87
N ASN A 75 4.68 -7.93 11.00
CA ASN A 75 3.24 -7.98 11.27
C ASN A 75 2.82 -7.27 12.57
N SER A 76 3.76 -7.05 13.49
CA SER A 76 3.57 -6.31 14.74
C SER A 76 3.73 -4.79 14.60
N VAL A 77 4.11 -4.28 13.41
CA VAL A 77 4.31 -2.85 13.18
C VAL A 77 2.99 -2.17 12.88
N ASN A 78 2.70 -1.09 13.62
CA ASN A 78 1.53 -0.27 13.40
C ASN A 78 1.53 0.33 11.98
N LEU A 79 0.37 0.38 11.35
CA LEU A 79 0.16 1.00 10.06
C LEU A 79 -0.39 2.42 10.24
N HIS A 80 0.06 3.35 9.41
CA HIS A 80 -0.39 4.74 9.42
C HIS A 80 -1.17 5.05 8.15
N ILE A 81 -2.36 5.66 8.30
CA ILE A 81 -3.27 5.99 7.19
C ILE A 81 -3.34 7.51 7.00
N ALA A 82 -3.34 7.96 5.75
CA ALA A 82 -3.39 9.38 5.42
C ALA A 82 -4.12 9.63 4.10
N LEU A 83 -4.30 10.91 3.80
CA LEU A 83 -4.92 11.40 2.58
C LEU A 83 -3.90 12.10 1.70
N THR A 84 -4.14 12.10 0.40
CA THR A 84 -3.51 13.01 -0.55
C THR A 84 -4.54 14.01 -1.07
N ASP A 85 -4.16 15.28 -1.22
CA ASP A 85 -4.99 16.25 -1.92
C ASP A 85 -4.87 16.11 -3.45
N SER A 86 -5.58 16.95 -4.22
CA SER A 86 -5.52 16.94 -5.69
C SER A 86 -4.13 17.25 -6.26
N CYS A 87 -3.26 17.89 -5.47
CA CYS A 87 -1.89 18.23 -5.83
C CYS A 87 -0.87 17.17 -5.36
N GLY A 88 -1.32 16.09 -4.71
CA GLY A 88 -0.47 15.05 -4.13
C GLY A 88 0.24 15.46 -2.84
N SER A 89 -0.19 16.56 -2.19
CA SER A 89 0.26 16.89 -0.83
C SER A 89 -0.31 15.88 0.15
N ILE A 90 0.43 15.59 1.22
CA ILE A 90 0.01 14.63 2.24
C ILE A 90 -0.71 15.36 3.36
N VAL A 91 -1.91 14.89 3.70
CA VAL A 91 -2.67 15.33 4.87
C VAL A 91 -2.77 14.15 5.83
N GLU A 92 -2.08 14.27 6.97
CA GLU A 92 -2.02 13.22 8.00
C GLU A 92 -2.35 13.79 9.38
N PHE A 93 -2.87 12.93 10.26
CA PHE A 93 -3.14 13.27 11.64
C PHE A 93 -2.41 12.28 12.55
N ASP A 94 -1.53 12.78 13.40
CA ASP A 94 -0.76 11.96 14.33
C ASP A 94 -0.55 12.71 15.66
N SER A 95 0.28 12.18 16.56
CA SER A 95 0.57 12.76 17.87
C SER A 95 1.02 14.24 17.87
N PRO A 96 1.63 14.82 16.81
CA PRO A 96 1.86 16.26 16.71
C PRO A 96 0.63 17.10 16.36
N GLY A 97 -0.49 16.46 15.98
CA GLY A 97 -1.68 17.07 15.41
C GLY A 97 -1.78 16.85 13.89
N LEU A 98 -2.68 17.60 13.26
CA LEU A 98 -2.85 17.58 11.81
C LEU A 98 -1.65 18.24 11.11
N LEU A 99 -1.14 17.58 10.08
CA LEU A 99 -0.09 18.08 9.20
C LEU A 99 -0.56 18.02 7.75
N TRP A 100 -0.41 19.15 7.05
CA TRP A 100 -0.61 19.24 5.60
C TRP A 100 0.72 19.60 4.94
N THR A 101 1.38 18.61 4.37
CA THR A 101 2.73 18.74 3.81
C THR A 101 2.65 18.80 2.28
N PRO A 102 3.01 19.93 1.63
CA PRO A 102 3.01 20.05 0.18
C PRO A 102 3.84 18.95 -0.48
N ALA A 103 3.40 18.39 -1.61
CA ALA A 103 4.05 17.27 -2.30
C ALA A 103 5.58 17.43 -2.47
N ARG A 104 6.03 18.66 -2.74
CA ARG A 104 7.45 19.01 -2.91
C ARG A 104 8.30 18.91 -1.63
N ASN A 105 7.66 18.99 -0.46
CA ASN A 105 8.29 18.99 0.86
C ASN A 105 8.11 17.64 1.59
N VAL A 106 7.36 16.71 1.02
CA VAL A 106 7.15 15.37 1.59
C VAL A 106 8.47 14.60 1.61
N ASP A 107 8.76 13.94 2.73
CA ASP A 107 9.84 12.96 2.78
C ASP A 107 9.50 11.77 1.88
N LYS A 108 10.14 11.76 0.70
CA LYS A 108 9.92 10.71 -0.30
C LYS A 108 10.31 9.33 0.21
N ALA A 109 11.24 9.20 1.16
CA ALA A 109 11.59 7.89 1.69
C ALA A 109 10.42 7.29 2.49
N GLN A 110 9.71 8.13 3.24
CA GLN A 110 8.59 7.72 4.10
C GLN A 110 7.32 7.36 3.30
N TRP A 111 7.06 8.05 2.19
CA TRP A 111 5.81 7.94 1.44
C TRP A 111 5.94 7.25 0.08
N ARG A 112 7.10 6.66 -0.23
CA ARG A 112 7.33 5.96 -1.51
C ARG A 112 6.78 4.53 -1.55
N GLN A 113 6.68 3.85 -0.42
CA GLN A 113 6.09 2.52 -0.34
C GLN A 113 4.76 2.60 0.43
N CYS A 114 3.72 3.09 -0.25
CA CYS A 114 2.37 3.15 0.29
C CYS A 114 1.47 2.12 -0.38
N VAL A 115 0.52 1.55 0.36
CA VAL A 115 -0.59 0.78 -0.20
C VAL A 115 -1.71 1.75 -0.54
N LEU A 116 -2.16 1.76 -1.79
CA LEU A 116 -3.32 2.53 -2.23
C LEU A 116 -4.60 1.84 -1.77
N ILE A 117 -5.34 2.48 -0.86
CA ILE A 117 -6.60 1.96 -0.31
C ILE A 117 -7.77 2.37 -1.20
N MET A 118 -7.80 3.64 -1.58
CA MET A 118 -8.87 4.24 -2.36
C MET A 118 -8.34 5.43 -3.15
N GLN A 119 -8.91 5.68 -4.32
CA GLN A 119 -8.66 6.88 -5.12
C GLN A 119 -9.96 7.27 -5.82
N VAL A 120 -10.30 8.56 -5.80
CA VAL A 120 -11.45 9.09 -6.54
C VAL A 120 -11.02 9.58 -7.94
N PRO A 121 -11.91 9.59 -8.94
CA PRO A 121 -11.60 10.12 -10.26
C PRO A 121 -11.43 11.65 -10.23
N GLU A 122 -10.78 12.21 -11.26
CA GLU A 122 -10.51 13.66 -11.39
C GLU A 122 -11.75 14.55 -11.23
N ALA A 123 -12.92 14.04 -11.63
CA ALA A 123 -14.20 14.74 -11.49
C ALA A 123 -14.58 15.07 -10.03
N TRP A 124 -13.95 14.44 -9.03
CA TRP A 124 -14.19 14.66 -7.60
C TRP A 124 -13.10 15.49 -6.91
N TYR A 125 -12.09 15.97 -7.64
CA TYR A 125 -10.94 16.64 -7.01
C TYR A 125 -11.33 17.95 -6.31
N ALA A 126 -12.24 18.71 -6.90
CA ALA A 126 -12.70 19.96 -6.30
C ALA A 126 -13.47 19.70 -4.99
N GLU A 127 -14.36 18.71 -4.99
CA GLU A 127 -15.15 18.26 -3.84
C GLU A 127 -14.26 17.66 -2.75
N TRP A 128 -13.26 16.86 -3.13
CA TRP A 128 -12.27 16.29 -2.23
C TRP A 128 -11.51 17.38 -1.48
N ASP A 129 -10.92 18.32 -2.22
CA ASP A 129 -10.14 19.41 -1.63
C ASP A 129 -11.00 20.36 -0.79
N GLN A 130 -12.24 20.64 -1.22
CA GLN A 130 -13.16 21.46 -0.43
C GLN A 130 -13.57 20.75 0.86
N THR A 131 -13.84 19.46 0.79
CA THR A 131 -14.17 18.65 1.98
C THR A 131 -12.98 18.60 2.94
N LEU A 132 -11.76 18.42 2.43
CA LEU A 132 -10.54 18.48 3.23
C LEU A 132 -10.47 19.79 4.00
N ARG A 133 -10.59 20.93 3.33
CA ARG A 133 -10.59 22.26 3.97
C ARG A 133 -11.65 22.39 5.06
N ASN A 134 -12.86 21.93 4.81
CA ASN A 134 -13.93 21.98 5.81
C ASN A 134 -13.62 21.10 7.03
N VAL A 135 -13.12 19.89 6.81
CA VAL A 135 -12.84 18.92 7.87
C VAL A 135 -11.69 19.40 8.77
N ILE A 136 -10.63 19.96 8.18
CA ILE A 136 -9.46 20.42 8.93
C ILE A 136 -9.70 21.69 9.74
N ASP A 137 -10.64 22.55 9.30
CA ASP A 137 -10.99 23.78 10.00
C ASP A 137 -11.77 23.50 11.30
N HIS A 138 -12.26 22.28 11.50
CA HIS A 138 -12.83 21.86 12.76
C HIS A 138 -11.75 21.73 13.85
N GLU A 139 -12.06 22.24 15.05
CA GLU A 139 -11.20 22.20 16.25
C GLU A 139 -10.79 20.78 16.71
N GLY A 140 -11.35 19.72 16.11
CA GLY A 140 -11.16 18.32 16.49
C GLY A 140 -9.78 17.73 16.16
N TRP A 141 -9.02 18.33 15.24
CA TRP A 141 -7.77 17.74 14.73
C TRP A 141 -6.49 18.41 15.25
N ARG A 142 -6.53 19.02 16.45
CA ARG A 142 -5.32 19.56 17.07
C ARG A 142 -4.63 18.50 17.92
N ARG A 143 -3.35 18.74 18.23
CA ARG A 143 -2.52 17.89 19.08
C ARG A 143 -3.18 17.47 20.40
N LYS A 144 -3.91 18.39 21.05
CA LYS A 144 -4.53 18.13 22.36
C LYS A 144 -5.71 17.16 22.31
N GLN A 145 -6.25 16.89 21.12
CA GLN A 145 -7.33 15.93 20.91
C GLN A 145 -6.82 14.56 20.48
N TYR A 146 -5.53 14.42 20.15
CA TYR A 146 -4.99 13.13 19.74
C TYR A 146 -5.08 12.10 20.88
N ASP A 147 -5.63 10.96 20.54
CA ASP A 147 -5.75 9.77 21.39
C ASP A 147 -5.54 8.54 20.51
N GLU A 148 -4.57 7.70 20.86
CA GLU A 148 -4.14 6.58 20.00
C GLU A 148 -5.27 5.58 19.71
N ASP A 149 -6.22 5.43 20.63
CA ASP A 149 -7.31 4.45 20.52
C ASP A 149 -8.58 5.05 19.86
N HIS A 150 -8.89 6.32 20.14
CA HIS A 150 -10.18 6.93 19.79
C HIS A 150 -10.09 8.07 18.77
N VAL A 151 -9.02 8.88 18.82
CA VAL A 151 -8.86 10.08 17.99
C VAL A 151 -7.47 10.06 17.37
N ASN A 152 -7.34 9.30 16.29
CA ASN A 152 -6.08 9.01 15.61
C ASN A 152 -6.20 9.21 14.08
N CYS A 153 -5.15 8.85 13.34
CA CYS A 153 -5.11 8.91 11.88
C CYS A 153 -6.32 8.24 11.21
N TYR A 154 -6.81 7.15 11.79
CA TYR A 154 -7.93 6.38 11.25
C TYR A 154 -9.26 7.10 11.42
N SER A 155 -9.52 7.65 12.61
CA SER A 155 -10.73 8.45 12.83
C SER A 155 -10.76 9.69 11.94
N PHE A 156 -9.60 10.31 11.68
CA PHE A 156 -9.48 11.44 10.76
C PHE A 156 -9.91 11.07 9.33
N VAL A 157 -9.35 9.99 8.79
CA VAL A 157 -9.70 9.53 7.44
C VAL A 157 -11.18 9.15 7.34
N LEU A 158 -11.72 8.45 8.34
CA LEU A 158 -13.15 8.09 8.34
C LEU A 158 -14.05 9.31 8.41
N ASP A 159 -13.73 10.29 9.25
CA ASP A 159 -14.51 11.52 9.35
C ASP A 159 -14.51 12.29 8.03
N PHE A 160 -13.33 12.42 7.39
CA PHE A 160 -13.22 13.00 6.05
C PHE A 160 -14.10 12.27 5.03
N LEU A 161 -14.02 10.94 4.94
CA LEU A 161 -14.78 10.17 3.95
C LEU A 161 -16.29 10.23 4.19
N ARG A 162 -16.74 10.33 5.44
CA ARG A 162 -18.15 10.53 5.78
C ARG A 162 -18.68 11.88 5.29
N HIS A 163 -17.85 12.93 5.34
CA HIS A 163 -18.21 14.24 4.79
C HIS A 163 -18.15 14.27 3.26
N LEU A 164 -17.21 13.54 2.65
CA LEU A 164 -17.08 13.47 1.20
C LEU A 164 -18.28 12.78 0.53
N GLN A 165 -18.85 11.76 1.19
CA GLN A 165 -20.00 10.99 0.67
C GLN A 165 -19.79 10.45 -0.76
N TYR A 166 -18.57 9.95 -1.02
CA TYR A 166 -18.20 9.42 -2.33
C TYR A 166 -18.92 8.09 -2.63
N GLU A 167 -19.95 8.13 -3.48
CA GLU A 167 -20.68 6.97 -4.00
C GLU A 167 -21.01 5.92 -2.90
N ASP A 168 -20.88 4.64 -3.26
CA ASP A 168 -21.07 3.47 -2.41
C ASP A 168 -19.97 3.31 -1.35
N THR A 169 -18.99 4.22 -1.25
CA THR A 169 -18.01 4.19 -0.15
C THR A 169 -18.66 4.64 1.15
N SER A 170 -19.62 5.56 1.06
CA SER A 170 -20.29 6.17 2.21
C SER A 170 -20.92 5.15 3.18
N GLN A 171 -21.47 4.04 2.66
CA GLN A 171 -22.04 2.93 3.45
C GLN A 171 -21.01 2.12 4.26
N PHE A 172 -19.73 2.26 3.99
CA PHE A 172 -18.67 1.44 4.60
C PHE A 172 -17.74 2.22 5.54
N VAL A 173 -17.92 3.54 5.68
CA VAL A 173 -17.04 4.42 6.47
C VAL A 173 -17.61 4.76 7.85
N HIS A 174 -18.68 4.09 8.27
CA HIS A 174 -19.32 4.33 9.57
C HIS A 174 -18.44 3.91 10.75
N ASP A 175 -17.65 2.86 10.59
CA ASP A 175 -16.74 2.36 11.62
C ASP A 175 -15.45 1.77 11.03
N ARG A 176 -14.42 1.69 11.87
CA ARG A 176 -13.08 1.21 11.50
C ARG A 176 -13.09 -0.24 11.00
N GLN A 177 -13.92 -1.10 11.58
CA GLN A 177 -13.93 -2.53 11.25
C GLN A 177 -14.53 -2.75 9.86
N THR A 178 -15.65 -2.10 9.55
CA THR A 178 -16.31 -2.18 8.23
C THR A 178 -15.39 -1.64 7.14
N PHE A 179 -14.83 -0.44 7.33
CA PHE A 179 -13.91 0.15 6.35
C PHE A 179 -12.65 -0.70 6.17
N SER A 180 -12.07 -1.21 7.27
CA SER A 180 -10.90 -2.10 7.21
C SER A 180 -11.19 -3.35 6.40
N THR A 181 -12.30 -4.02 6.70
CA THR A 181 -12.68 -5.29 6.06
C THR A 181 -12.92 -5.10 4.57
N LYS A 182 -13.57 -4.00 4.18
CA LYS A 182 -13.94 -3.75 2.79
C LYS A 182 -12.77 -3.26 1.93
N PHE A 183 -11.94 -2.34 2.45
CA PHE A 183 -10.94 -1.64 1.64
C PHE A 183 -9.49 -1.93 2.03
N VAL A 184 -9.20 -2.06 3.33
CA VAL A 184 -7.81 -2.20 3.80
C VAL A 184 -7.33 -3.64 3.69
N VAL A 185 -8.06 -4.59 4.28
CA VAL A 185 -7.67 -6.00 4.38
C VAL A 185 -7.32 -6.62 3.01
N PRO A 186 -8.12 -6.44 1.93
CA PRO A 186 -7.80 -7.03 0.64
C PRO A 186 -6.46 -6.52 0.07
N LYS A 187 -6.18 -5.22 0.24
CA LYS A 187 -4.95 -4.58 -0.27
C LYS A 187 -3.74 -4.97 0.57
N THR A 188 -3.88 -4.98 1.90
CA THR A 188 -2.79 -5.35 2.81
C THR A 188 -2.48 -6.84 2.77
N ALA A 189 -3.47 -7.71 2.57
CA ALA A 189 -3.24 -9.15 2.40
C ALA A 189 -2.39 -9.44 1.16
N TYR A 190 -2.69 -8.77 0.03
CA TYR A 190 -1.87 -8.86 -1.18
C TYR A 190 -0.45 -8.33 -0.94
N ALA A 191 -0.31 -7.15 -0.33
CA ALA A 191 0.99 -6.57 0.01
C ALA A 191 1.80 -7.50 0.93
N ALA A 192 1.19 -8.09 1.96
CA ALA A 192 1.84 -9.02 2.87
C ALA A 192 2.36 -10.27 2.16
N LYS A 193 1.57 -10.85 1.25
CA LYS A 193 2.01 -11.97 0.41
C LYS A 193 3.18 -11.56 -0.47
N PHE A 194 3.13 -10.40 -1.11
CA PHE A 194 4.20 -9.87 -1.94
C PHE A 194 5.51 -9.66 -1.14
N ILE A 195 5.44 -8.98 0.02
CA ILE A 195 6.59 -8.75 0.91
C ILE A 195 7.23 -10.08 1.30
N THR A 196 6.40 -11.05 1.67
CA THR A 196 6.83 -12.38 2.07
C THR A 196 7.59 -13.06 0.92
N ILE A 197 7.02 -13.05 -0.30
CA ILE A 197 7.67 -13.59 -1.50
C ILE A 197 9.00 -12.90 -1.77
N PHE A 198 8.99 -11.57 -1.81
CA PHE A 198 10.17 -10.74 -2.06
C PHE A 198 11.32 -11.09 -1.12
N ARG A 199 11.05 -11.19 0.18
CA ARG A 199 12.07 -11.48 1.19
C ARG A 199 12.68 -12.87 1.03
N ARG A 200 11.90 -13.92 0.76
CA ARG A 200 12.51 -15.24 0.54
C ARG A 200 13.35 -15.29 -0.72
N ILE A 201 12.96 -14.61 -1.80
CA ILE A 201 13.79 -14.52 -3.01
C ILE A 201 15.08 -13.78 -2.68
N LYS A 202 15.02 -12.68 -1.94
CA LYS A 202 16.20 -11.93 -1.51
C LYS A 202 17.15 -12.78 -0.67
N ASP A 203 16.62 -13.62 0.22
CA ASP A 203 17.42 -14.44 1.12
C ASP A 203 17.96 -15.72 0.47
N ASN A 204 17.21 -16.35 -0.45
CA ASN A 204 17.51 -17.69 -0.98
C ASN A 204 17.73 -17.74 -2.51
N GLY A 205 17.56 -16.62 -3.21
CA GLY A 205 17.61 -16.52 -4.68
C GLY A 205 16.29 -16.89 -5.39
N PHE A 206 15.40 -17.64 -4.75
CA PHE A 206 14.07 -18.02 -5.29
C PHE A 206 13.08 -18.40 -4.18
N TRP A 207 11.79 -18.49 -4.52
CA TRP A 207 10.75 -19.11 -3.68
C TRP A 207 9.99 -20.17 -4.50
N PRO A 208 9.95 -21.44 -4.06
CA PRO A 208 9.01 -22.44 -4.59
C PRO A 208 7.71 -22.51 -3.77
N ASP A 209 6.57 -22.24 -4.40
CA ASP A 209 5.23 -22.36 -3.80
C ASP A 209 4.55 -23.60 -4.37
N GLU A 210 4.13 -24.49 -3.48
CA GLU A 210 3.41 -25.69 -3.87
C GLU A 210 2.07 -25.28 -4.46
N ILE A 211 1.72 -25.87 -5.60
CA ILE A 211 0.39 -25.69 -6.15
C ILE A 211 -0.53 -26.54 -5.28
N ASN A 212 -1.04 -25.98 -4.18
CA ASN A 212 -2.18 -26.57 -3.53
C ASN A 212 -3.28 -26.71 -4.58
N SER A 213 -3.71 -27.95 -4.79
CA SER A 213 -4.84 -28.28 -5.65
C SER A 213 -6.07 -27.69 -4.97
N GLU A 214 -6.45 -26.47 -5.34
CA GLU A 214 -7.84 -26.02 -5.17
C GLU A 214 -8.75 -26.85 -6.08
#